data_AF-A0A1V3WIJ7-F1
#
_entry.id   AF-A0A1V3WIJ7-F1
#
_cell.length_a   1.000
_cell.length_b   1.000
_cell.length_c   1.000
_cell.angle_alpha   90.00
_cell.angle_beta   90.00
_cell.angle_gamma   90.00
#
_symmetry.space_group_name_H-M   'P 1'
#
loop_
_entity.id
_entity.type
_entity.pdbx_description
1 polymer ?
#
loop_
_entity_poly.entity_id
_entity_poly.type
_entity_poly.pdbx_seq_one_letter_code
_entity_poly.pdbx_strand_id
1 'polypeptide(L)'
;MDRGLTMAHLRGTLDAFARAEFGPLARTRIRPHFFPFTEPSAEVDVWFASKKGGADWVEWGGCGMVHPNVLRAAGIDPEVYSGFAFGMGLERTLQFRNGIPDMRDMVEGDIRFSLPFGVGA
;
A
#
# COMPACT_ATOMS: atom_id res chain seq x y z
N MET A 1 -3.11 15.43 4.98
CA MET A 1 -3.69 16.66 4.40
C MET A 1 -2.73 17.78 4.68
N ASP A 2 -2.33 18.53 3.66
CA ASP A 2 -1.49 19.72 3.82
C ASP A 2 -1.64 20.62 2.59
N ARG A 3 -1.05 21.80 2.61
CA ARG A 3 -1.03 22.72 1.47
C ARG A 3 0.00 22.25 0.44
N GLY A 4 -0.43 22.13 -0.82
CA GLY A 4 0.48 21.81 -1.92
C GLY A 4 0.93 20.34 -1.99
N LEU A 5 0.21 19.40 -1.39
CA LEU A 5 0.46 17.97 -1.64
C LEU A 5 0.12 17.60 -3.09
N THR A 6 0.92 16.71 -3.68
CA THR A 6 0.84 16.32 -5.09
C THR A 6 1.03 14.81 -5.23
N MET A 7 0.75 14.27 -6.42
CA MET A 7 1.04 12.87 -6.77
C MET A 7 2.54 12.51 -6.62
N ALA A 8 3.45 13.48 -6.73
CA ALA A 8 4.87 13.24 -6.52
C ALA A 8 5.16 12.92 -5.04
N HIS A 9 4.51 13.62 -4.10
CA HIS A 9 4.62 13.33 -2.67
C HIS A 9 4.03 11.94 -2.33
N LEU A 10 2.89 11.59 -2.95
CA LEU A 10 2.32 10.24 -2.83
C LEU A 10 3.32 9.19 -3.29
N ARG A 11 3.88 9.33 -4.49
CA ARG A 11 4.86 8.37 -5.03
C ARG A 11 6.11 8.27 -4.15
N GLY A 12 6.64 9.39 -3.68
CA GLY A 12 7.79 9.38 -2.76
C GLY A 12 7.51 8.62 -1.46
N THR A 13 6.30 8.78 -0.92
CA THR A 13 5.84 8.05 0.28
C THR A 13 5.70 6.55 0.00
N LEU A 14 5.07 6.17 -1.11
CA LEU A 14 4.91 4.79 -1.53
C LEU A 14 6.25 4.09 -1.77
N ASP A 15 7.20 4.77 -2.42
CA ASP A 15 8.54 4.25 -2.67
C ASP A 15 9.35 4.09 -1.36
N ALA A 16 9.21 5.03 -0.42
CA ALA A 16 9.83 4.90 0.90
C ALA A 16 9.26 3.70 1.67
N PHE A 17 7.94 3.54 1.66
CA PHE A 17 7.28 2.42 2.33
C PHE A 17 7.65 1.07 1.70
N ALA A 18 7.65 0.98 0.37
CA ALA A 18 8.09 -0.23 -0.34
C ALA A 18 9.52 -0.62 0.02
N ARG A 19 10.45 0.35 0.13
CA ARG A 19 11.84 0.05 0.52
C ARG A 19 11.96 -0.45 1.95
N ALA A 20 11.15 0.06 2.87
CA ALA A 20 11.14 -0.39 4.26
C ALA A 20 10.66 -1.85 4.37
N GLU A 21 9.62 -2.23 3.61
CA GLU A 21 8.99 -3.56 3.74
C GLU A 21 9.59 -4.66 2.84
N PHE A 22 10.17 -4.28 1.70
CA PHE A 22 10.67 -5.23 0.68
C PHE A 22 12.15 -5.05 0.34
N GLY A 23 12.85 -4.11 1.00
CA GLY A 23 14.28 -3.87 0.84
C GLY A 23 14.64 -2.76 -0.14
N PRO A 24 15.93 -2.37 -0.21
CA PRO A 24 16.37 -1.13 -0.86
C PRO A 24 16.14 -1.07 -2.38
N LEU A 25 15.99 -2.22 -3.03
CA LEU A 25 15.72 -2.32 -4.47
C LEU A 25 14.22 -2.21 -4.81
N ALA A 26 13.35 -2.19 -3.81
CA ALA A 26 11.92 -2.07 -4.02
C ALA A 26 11.56 -0.67 -4.52
N ARG A 27 10.62 -0.64 -5.46
CA ARG A 27 10.06 0.58 -6.05
C ARG A 27 8.61 0.34 -6.44
N THR A 28 7.85 1.42 -6.55
CA THR A 28 6.44 1.36 -6.92
C THR A 28 6.22 1.90 -8.33
N ARG A 29 5.17 1.39 -8.98
CA ARG A 29 4.57 2.01 -10.14
C ARG A 29 3.08 2.16 -9.89
N ILE A 30 2.51 3.21 -10.46
CA ILE A 30 1.09 3.50 -10.36
C ILE A 30 0.43 3.33 -11.73
N ARG A 31 -0.75 2.72 -11.75
CA ARG A 31 -1.57 2.52 -12.96
C ARG A 31 -2.94 3.17 -12.72
N PRO A 32 -3.46 4.00 -13.65
CA PRO A 32 -4.77 4.63 -13.46
C PRO A 32 -5.85 3.59 -13.16
N HIS A 33 -6.69 3.90 -12.18
CA HIS A 33 -7.83 3.08 -11.77
C HIS A 33 -8.93 4.01 -11.23
N PHE A 34 -10.02 3.45 -10.72
CA PHE A 34 -11.11 4.22 -10.10
C PHE A 34 -11.34 3.79 -8.65
N PHE A 35 -11.37 4.77 -7.74
CA PHE A 35 -11.85 4.63 -6.38
C PHE A 35 -12.72 5.85 -6.01
N PRO A 36 -13.90 5.69 -5.41
CA PRO A 36 -14.83 6.81 -5.18
C PRO A 36 -14.32 7.94 -4.28
N PHE A 37 -13.31 7.66 -3.46
CA PHE A 37 -12.75 8.58 -2.47
C PHE A 37 -11.46 9.28 -2.93
N THR A 38 -10.97 8.99 -4.14
CA THR A 38 -9.78 9.64 -4.72
C THR A 38 -10.00 10.04 -6.18
N GLU A 39 -9.44 11.18 -6.59
CA GLU A 39 -9.43 11.65 -7.98
C GLU A 39 -8.22 12.60 -8.21
N PRO A 40 -7.25 12.22 -9.07
CA PRO A 40 -7.13 10.95 -9.78
C PRO A 40 -6.86 9.75 -8.86
N SER A 41 -7.30 8.57 -9.31
CA SER A 41 -7.16 7.27 -8.65
C SER A 41 -6.17 6.35 -9.38
N ALA A 42 -5.48 5.48 -8.64
CA ALA A 42 -4.53 4.53 -9.21
C ALA A 42 -4.35 3.26 -8.36
N GLU A 43 -4.07 2.14 -9.02
CA GLU A 43 -3.49 0.95 -8.37
C GLU A 43 -1.98 1.10 -8.22
N VAL A 44 -1.42 0.45 -7.21
CA VAL A 44 0.00 0.41 -6.89
C VAL A 44 0.52 -1.00 -7.08
N ASP A 45 1.48 -1.17 -7.97
CA ASP A 45 2.31 -2.38 -8.01
C ASP A 45 3.65 -2.10 -7.34
N VAL A 46 4.18 -3.09 -6.62
CA VAL A 46 5.52 -3.06 -6.03
C VAL A 46 6.45 -4.02 -6.79
N TRP A 47 7.67 -3.55 -7.07
CA TRP A 47 8.73 -4.41 -7.56
C TRP A 47 9.34 -5.18 -6.40
N PHE A 48 9.13 -6.50 -6.36
CA PHE A 48 9.64 -7.34 -5.29
C PHE A 48 10.84 -8.14 -5.80
N ALA A 49 12.04 -7.61 -5.53
CA ALA A 49 13.30 -8.22 -5.99
C ALA A 49 13.54 -9.62 -5.41
N SER A 50 13.08 -9.87 -4.18
CA SER A 50 13.20 -11.14 -3.48
C SER A 50 11.96 -12.04 -3.62
N LYS A 51 11.09 -11.77 -4.61
CA LYS A 51 9.92 -12.61 -4.87
C LYS A 51 10.33 -14.05 -5.14
N LYS A 52 9.63 -14.98 -4.47
CA LYS A 52 9.80 -16.42 -4.70
C LYS A 52 9.51 -16.74 -6.17
N GLY A 53 10.48 -17.32 -6.87
CA GLY A 53 10.38 -17.63 -8.29
C GLY A 53 10.95 -16.56 -9.25
N GLY A 54 11.53 -15.47 -8.72
CA GLY A 54 12.19 -14.44 -9.51
C GLY A 54 11.58 -13.05 -9.34
N ALA A 55 12.40 -12.02 -9.47
CA ALA A 55 12.00 -10.62 -9.29
C ALA A 55 10.91 -10.22 -10.29
N ASP A 56 9.81 -9.64 -9.79
CA ASP A 56 8.66 -9.27 -10.60
C ASP A 56 7.80 -8.19 -9.92
N TRP A 57 6.89 -7.60 -10.69
CA TRP A 57 5.84 -6.73 -10.18
C TRP A 57 4.72 -7.53 -9.52
N VAL A 58 4.23 -7.04 -8.39
CA VAL A 58 3.08 -7.59 -7.67
C VAL A 58 2.13 -6.45 -7.33
N GLU A 59 0.86 -6.60 -7.66
CA GLU A 59 -0.17 -5.67 -7.22
C GLU A 59 -0.22 -5.65 -5.69
N TRP A 60 -0.16 -4.45 -5.10
CA TRP A 60 -0.02 -4.28 -3.66
C TRP A 60 -1.24 -3.59 -3.02
N GLY A 61 -1.86 -2.65 -3.74
CA GLY A 61 -3.03 -1.94 -3.24
C GLY A 61 -3.44 -0.76 -4.12
N GLY A 62 -4.18 0.17 -3.54
CA GLY A 62 -4.72 1.35 -4.22
C GLY A 62 -4.23 2.66 -3.61
N CYS A 63 -4.25 3.72 -4.39
CA CYS A 63 -3.88 5.07 -3.97
C CYS A 63 -4.55 6.15 -4.83
N GLY A 64 -4.41 7.41 -4.42
CA GLY A 64 -4.80 8.55 -5.25
C GLY A 64 -4.80 9.86 -4.47
N MET A 65 -5.14 10.95 -5.17
CA MET A 65 -5.38 12.25 -4.52
C MET A 65 -6.78 12.23 -3.91
N VAL A 66 -6.93 12.67 -2.65
CA VAL A 66 -8.24 12.62 -1.97
C VAL A 66 -9.25 13.50 -2.69
N HIS A 67 -10.41 12.92 -2.98
CA HIS A 67 -11.46 13.61 -3.75
C HIS A 67 -11.96 14.86 -2.99
N PRO A 68 -12.17 16.02 -3.65
CA PRO A 68 -12.62 17.25 -2.99
C PRO A 68 -13.89 17.11 -2.14
N ASN A 69 -14.85 16.28 -2.58
CA ASN A 69 -16.06 15.97 -1.79
C ASN A 69 -15.77 15.33 -0.42
N VAL A 70 -14.71 14.53 -0.30
CA VAL A 70 -14.28 13.95 0.99
C VAL A 70 -13.78 15.07 1.91
N LEU A 71 -13.02 16.03 1.37
CA LEU A 71 -12.55 17.21 2.12
C LEU A 71 -13.72 18.08 2.58
N ARG A 72 -14.67 18.37 1.68
CA ARG A 72 -15.87 19.15 2.02
C ARG A 72 -16.72 18.49 3.10
N ALA A 73 -16.91 17.18 3.01
CA ALA A 73 -17.64 16.41 4.02
C ALA A 73 -16.96 16.45 5.40
N ALA A 74 -15.64 16.66 5.45
CA ALA A 74 -14.85 16.84 6.67
C ALA A 74 -14.68 18.30 7.10
N GLY A 75 -15.31 19.27 6.42
CA GLY A 75 -15.18 20.70 6.74
C GLY A 75 -13.84 21.33 6.32
N ILE A 76 -13.14 20.73 5.35
CA ILE A 76 -11.83 21.19 4.85
C ILE A 76 -12.02 21.84 3.46
N ASP A 77 -11.47 23.04 3.29
CA ASP A 77 -11.49 23.77 2.01
C ASP A 77 -10.50 23.15 0.99
N PRO A 78 -11.00 22.55 -0.12
CA PRO A 78 -10.16 21.91 -1.13
C PRO A 78 -9.36 22.90 -1.99
N GLU A 79 -9.69 24.20 -1.97
CA GLU A 79 -8.90 25.22 -2.67
C GLU A 79 -7.62 25.59 -1.90
N VAL A 80 -7.60 25.32 -0.58
CA VAL A 80 -6.45 25.61 0.30
C VAL A 80 -5.62 24.36 0.57
N TYR A 81 -6.29 23.22 0.79
CA TYR A 81 -5.63 21.98 1.19
C TYR A 81 -5.82 20.88 0.15
N SER A 82 -4.76 20.09 -0.04
CA SER A 82 -4.81 18.86 -0.81
C SER A 82 -4.35 17.67 0.04
N GLY A 83 -4.56 16.47 -0.48
CA GLY A 83 -4.16 15.25 0.19
C GLY A 83 -4.04 14.10 -0.77
N PHE A 84 -3.25 13.11 -0.37
CA PHE A 84 -3.24 11.81 -0.99
C PHE A 84 -3.61 10.75 0.03
N ALA A 85 -4.08 9.61 -0.45
CA ALA A 85 -4.37 8.43 0.34
C ALA A 85 -3.81 7.19 -0.36
N PHE A 86 -3.50 6.16 0.41
CA PHE A 86 -3.12 4.83 -0.07
C PHE A 86 -3.59 3.77 0.93
N GLY A 87 -3.78 2.54 0.44
CA GLY A 87 -4.19 1.42 1.27
C GLY A 87 -3.74 0.08 0.70
N MET A 88 -3.23 -0.79 1.57
CA MET A 88 -2.73 -2.12 1.25
C MET A 88 -3.24 -3.13 2.28
N GLY A 89 -3.55 -4.34 1.83
CA GLY A 89 -3.93 -5.43 2.73
C GLY A 89 -2.70 -6.06 3.38
N LEU A 90 -2.70 -6.17 4.71
CA LEU A 90 -1.58 -6.79 5.45
C LEU A 90 -1.51 -8.29 5.19
N GLU A 91 -2.64 -8.99 5.20
CA GLU A 91 -2.72 -10.43 4.92
C GLU A 91 -2.21 -10.71 3.52
N ARG A 92 -2.65 -9.92 2.54
CA ARG A 92 -2.18 -10.05 1.16
C ARG A 92 -0.68 -9.83 1.04
N THR A 93 -0.17 -8.80 1.72
CA THR A 93 1.26 -8.49 1.77
C THR A 93 2.07 -9.63 2.38
N LEU A 94 1.66 -10.12 3.54
CA LEU A 94 2.29 -11.24 4.23
C LEU A 94 2.29 -12.50 3.34
N GLN A 95 1.19 -12.75 2.65
CA GLN A 95 1.01 -13.91 1.79
C GLN A 95 2.02 -13.96 0.65
N PHE A 96 2.15 -12.89 -0.14
CA PHE A 96 3.10 -12.89 -1.27
C PHE A 96 4.55 -12.65 -0.83
N ARG A 97 4.78 -11.90 0.25
CA ARG A 97 6.14 -11.63 0.75
C ARG A 97 6.77 -12.89 1.34
N ASN A 98 6.01 -13.63 2.13
CA ASN A 98 6.49 -14.81 2.85
C ASN A 98 6.19 -16.12 2.10
N GLY A 99 5.46 -16.05 0.97
CA GLY A 99 5.11 -17.22 0.16
C GLY A 99 4.17 -18.17 0.87
N ILE A 100 3.27 -17.65 1.70
CA ILE A 100 2.25 -18.41 2.43
C ILE A 100 1.11 -18.72 1.43
N PRO A 101 0.77 -20.00 1.19
CA PRO A 101 -0.18 -20.36 0.15
C PRO A 101 -1.65 -20.20 0.57
N ASP A 102 -1.93 -20.20 1.88
CA ASP A 102 -3.30 -20.18 2.41
C ASP A 102 -3.49 -19.04 3.42
N MET A 103 -4.54 -18.24 3.24
CA MET A 103 -4.86 -17.14 4.17
C MET A 103 -5.40 -17.65 5.50
N ARG A 104 -6.01 -18.86 5.50
CA ARG A 104 -6.63 -19.44 6.68
C ARG A 104 -5.64 -19.65 7.82
N ASP A 105 -4.40 -19.99 7.49
CA ASP A 105 -3.30 -20.13 8.45
C ASP A 105 -3.13 -18.85 9.31
N MET A 106 -3.46 -17.68 8.77
CA MET A 106 -3.33 -16.38 9.47
C MET A 106 -4.49 -16.08 10.43
N VAL A 107 -5.67 -16.68 10.22
CA VAL A 107 -6.92 -16.30 10.91
C VAL A 107 -7.53 -17.40 11.77
N GLU A 108 -7.17 -18.67 11.55
CA GLU A 108 -7.70 -19.81 12.30
C GLU A 108 -7.11 -19.94 13.72
N GLY A 109 -6.04 -19.19 14.03
CA GLY A 109 -5.46 -19.13 15.38
C GLY A 109 -4.62 -20.36 15.76
N ASP A 110 -4.15 -21.14 14.78
CA ASP A 110 -3.26 -22.27 15.05
C ASP A 110 -1.88 -21.79 15.50
N ILE A 111 -1.46 -22.21 16.70
CA ILE A 111 -0.15 -21.85 17.27
C ILE A 111 1.02 -22.22 16.36
N ARG A 112 0.86 -23.25 15.51
CA ARG A 112 1.91 -23.72 14.58
C ARG A 112 2.20 -22.68 13.49
N PHE A 113 1.24 -21.81 13.18
CA PHE A 113 1.47 -20.69 12.28
C PHE A 113 2.32 -19.61 12.96
N SER A 114 1.97 -19.20 14.18
CA SER A 114 2.61 -18.07 14.86
C SER A 114 3.98 -18.39 15.47
N LEU A 115 4.18 -19.61 16.00
CA LEU A 115 5.42 -19.99 16.70
C LEU A 115 6.70 -19.75 15.88
N PRO A 116 6.76 -20.08 14.56
CA PRO A 116 7.93 -19.81 13.73
C PRO A 116 8.28 -18.33 13.55
N PHE A 117 7.35 -17.39 13.81
CA PHE A 117 7.62 -15.95 13.75
C PHE A 117 8.34 -15.43 15.00
N GLY A 118 8.44 -16.24 16.06
CA GLY A 118 9.11 -15.88 17.31
C GLY A 118 8.28 -14.97 18.22
N VAL A 119 8.92 -14.43 19.27
CA VAL A 119 8.24 -13.69 20.35
C VAL A 119 7.83 -12.27 19.93
N GLY A 120 8.57 -11.64 19.01
CA GLY A 120 8.33 -10.25 18.61
C GLY A 120 8.71 -9.19 19.66
N ALA A 121 9.56 -9.54 20.63
CA ALA A 121 10.09 -8.66 21.68
C ALA A 121 11.43 -8.02 21.31
#